data_AF-A0A969DU99-F1
#
_entry.id   AF-A0A969DU99-F1
#
_cell.length_a   1.000
_cell.length_b   1.000
_cell.length_c   1.000
_cell.angle_alpha   90.00
_cell.angle_beta   90.00
_cell.angle_gamma   90.00
#
_symmetry.space_group_name_H-M   'P 1'
#
loop_
_entity.id
_entity.type
_entity.pdbx_description
1 polymer ?
#
loop_
_entity_poly.entity_id
_entity_poly.type
_entity_poly.pdbx_seq_one_letter_code
_entity_poly.pdbx_strand_id
1 'polypeptide(L)'
;MQYLAKVGPTGPEHTLALRLLARHIKDYMWERLAEERVVTIATAMVLHEGALLLVKLDDNDEHAVVAEDATAWVMDLIDTFLAQGVTPRTLEQEVERAEQWRQSLTLESQEVDRRALEATARRDEIQELEKKPQ
;
A
#
# COMPACT_ATOMS: atom_id res chain seq x y z
N MET A 1 17.76 7.70 8.79
CA MET A 1 16.44 7.42 8.18
C MET A 1 15.80 8.70 7.68
N GLN A 2 14.81 8.66 6.77
CA GLN A 2 14.15 9.85 6.23
C GLN A 2 12.81 10.10 6.91
N TYR A 3 12.49 11.37 7.12
CA TYR A 3 11.28 11.83 7.80
C TYR A 3 10.61 12.94 7.00
N LEU A 4 9.29 13.00 7.06
CA LEU A 4 8.52 14.15 6.61
C LEU A 4 8.35 15.08 7.80
N ALA A 5 8.76 16.33 7.64
CA ALA A 5 8.71 17.34 8.67
C ALA A 5 7.99 18.60 8.19
N LYS A 6 7.40 19.33 9.13
CA LYS A 6 6.83 20.66 8.92
C LYS A 6 7.69 21.69 9.61
N VAL A 7 8.01 22.77 8.91
CA VAL A 7 8.71 23.92 9.48
C VAL A 7 7.80 24.59 10.51
N GLY A 8 8.28 24.69 11.74
CA GLY A 8 7.66 25.43 12.83
C GLY A 8 8.20 26.86 12.93
N PRO A 9 7.81 27.60 13.98
CA PRO A 9 8.33 28.94 14.21
C PRO A 9 9.85 28.91 14.41
N THR A 10 10.53 29.95 13.93
CA THR A 10 11.98 30.11 14.12
C THR A 10 12.31 30.23 15.61
N GLY A 11 13.22 29.38 16.08
CA GLY A 11 13.71 29.41 17.45
C GLY A 11 14.76 30.52 17.66
N PRO A 12 15.21 30.74 18.90
CA PRO A 12 16.37 31.57 19.15
C PRO A 12 17.62 30.99 18.43
N GLU A 13 18.57 31.87 18.07
CA GLU A 13 19.86 31.51 17.46
C GLU A 13 19.83 31.00 16.00
N HIS A 14 18.90 31.47 15.16
CA HIS A 14 18.79 31.08 13.74
C HIS A 14 18.60 29.56 13.52
N THR A 15 18.12 28.86 14.55
CA THR A 15 17.71 27.47 14.43
C THR A 15 16.23 27.40 14.08
N LEU A 16 15.87 26.50 13.17
CA LEU A 16 14.48 26.25 12.83
C LEU A 16 13.99 25.00 13.55
N ALA A 17 12.83 25.11 14.18
CA ALA A 17 12.13 23.98 14.75
C ALA A 17 11.42 23.21 13.62
N LEU A 18 11.61 21.90 13.57
CA LEU A 18 11.01 21.00 12.60
C LEU A 18 10.15 19.99 13.34
N ARG A 19 8.84 20.03 13.11
CA ARG A 19 7.91 19.03 13.64
C ARG A 19 7.89 17.83 12.72
N LEU A 20 8.33 16.67 13.20
CA LEU A 20 8.27 15.43 12.46
C LEU A 20 6.82 14.93 12.39
N LEU A 21 6.38 14.55 11.19
CA LEU A 21 5.01 14.12 10.90
C LEU A 21 4.93 12.63 10.58
N ALA A 22 5.89 12.14 9.79
CA ALA A 22 5.94 10.75 9.38
C ALA A 22 7.39 10.28 9.21
N ARG A 23 7.62 8.97 9.37
CA ARG A 23 8.90 8.33 9.09
C ARG A 23 8.78 7.41 7.88
N HIS A 24 9.81 7.39 7.06
CA HIS A 24 9.94 6.42 5.98
C HIS A 24 10.32 5.05 6.55
N ILE A 25 9.56 4.02 6.19
CA ILE A 25 9.85 2.64 6.60
C ILE A 25 10.55 1.91 5.46
N LYS A 26 9.91 1.87 4.28
CA LYS A 26 10.41 1.18 3.08
C LYS A 26 9.57 1.56 1.86
N ASP A 27 10.18 1.68 0.68
CA ASP A 27 9.49 1.95 -0.59
C ASP A 27 8.52 3.14 -0.47
N TYR A 28 7.22 2.96 -0.72
CA TYR A 28 6.17 3.97 -0.52
C TYR A 28 5.48 3.89 0.85
N MET A 29 5.97 3.06 1.78
CA MET A 29 5.43 2.94 3.12
C MET A 29 6.00 3.99 4.06
N TRP A 30 5.09 4.82 4.57
CA TRP A 30 5.35 5.83 5.57
C TRP A 30 4.47 5.59 6.78
N GLU A 31 5.06 5.74 7.96
CA GLU A 31 4.34 5.65 9.24
C GLU A 31 4.14 7.06 9.79
N ARG A 32 2.89 7.43 10.08
CA ARG A 32 2.59 8.67 10.79
C ARG A 32 3.07 8.57 12.24
N LEU A 33 3.82 9.57 12.69
CA LEU A 33 4.22 9.67 14.09
C LEU A 33 3.00 10.08 14.93
N ALA A 34 2.69 9.28 15.95
CA ALA A 34 1.60 9.55 16.88
C ALA A 34 1.97 10.65 17.88
N GLU A 35 3.24 10.69 18.28
CA GLU A 35 3.78 11.66 19.22
C GLU A 35 4.37 12.85 18.46
N GLU A 36 4.15 14.04 19.02
CA GLU A 36 4.75 15.25 18.49
C GLU A 36 6.25 15.27 18.82
N ARG A 37 7.08 14.98 17.82
CA ARG A 37 8.53 15.07 17.92
C ARG A 37 9.03 16.30 17.18
N VAL A 38 9.78 17.15 17.86
CA VAL A 38 10.38 18.35 17.28
C VAL A 38 11.89 18.19 17.32
N VAL A 39 12.53 18.43 16.18
CA VAL A 39 13.99 18.47 16.03
C VAL A 39 14.41 19.85 15.54
N THR A 40 15.69 20.18 15.67
CA THR A 40 16.20 21.45 15.16
C THR A 40 17.08 21.25 13.94
N ILE A 41 17.11 22.26 13.07
CA ILE A 41 18.08 22.36 11.98
C ILE A 41 18.79 23.70 12.06
N ALA A 42 20.12 23.66 12.02
CA ALA A 42 20.94 24.84 11.82
C ALA A 42 21.02 25.09 10.31
N THR A 43 20.37 26.16 9.82
CA THR A 43 20.42 26.51 8.41
C THR A 43 20.47 28.02 8.23
N ALA A 44 21.29 28.47 7.27
CA ALA A 44 21.30 29.85 6.83
C ALA A 44 20.13 30.17 5.86
N MET A 45 19.37 29.14 5.44
CA MET A 45 18.25 29.30 4.52
C MET A 45 17.00 29.77 5.25
N VAL A 46 16.31 30.75 4.65
CA VAL A 46 14.99 31.18 5.10
C VAL A 46 13.98 30.15 4.61
N LEU A 47 13.53 29.28 5.50
CA LEU A 47 12.41 28.38 5.25
C LEU A 47 11.14 29.00 5.82
N HIS A 48 10.06 28.97 5.04
CA HIS A 48 8.78 29.51 5.46
C HIS A 48 8.11 28.60 6.50
N GLU A 49 7.52 29.21 7.52
CA GLU A 49 6.70 28.49 8.48
C GLU A 49 5.60 27.72 7.75
N GLY A 50 5.47 26.46 8.10
CA GLY A 50 4.48 25.56 7.54
C GLY A 50 4.88 24.82 6.27
N ALA A 51 6.05 25.12 5.68
CA ALA A 51 6.59 24.34 4.57
C ALA A 51 6.83 22.87 4.97
N LEU A 52 6.66 21.96 4.01
CA LEU A 52 6.94 20.53 4.18
C LEU A 52 8.33 20.21 3.64
N LEU A 53 9.09 19.47 4.43
CA LEU A 53 10.46 19.09 4.12
C LEU A 53 10.66 17.60 4.32
N LEU A 54 11.48 17.01 3.47
CA LEU A 54 12.04 15.69 3.70
C LEU A 54 13.38 15.86 4.41
N VAL A 55 13.50 15.25 5.59
CA VAL A 55 14.66 15.44 6.46
C VAL A 55 15.33 14.13 6.83
N LYS A 56 16.65 14.16 7.00
CA LYS A 56 17.41 13.07 7.61
C LYS A 56 17.99 13.55 8.93
N LEU A 57 17.80 12.76 9.96
CA LEU A 57 18.35 13.05 11.28
C LEU A 57 19.80 12.57 11.39
N ASP A 58 20.51 13.10 12.37
CA ASP A 58 21.82 12.63 12.80
C ASP A 58 21.76 11.28 13.53
N ASP A 59 22.92 10.75 13.93
CA ASP A 59 23.01 9.44 14.60
C ASP A 59 22.31 9.41 15.97
N ASN A 60 22.08 10.58 16.59
CA ASN A 60 21.38 10.72 17.86
C ASN A 60 19.87 10.96 17.68
N ASP A 61 19.39 11.10 16.44
CA ASP A 61 18.05 11.52 16.08
C ASP A 61 17.59 12.85 16.73
N GLU A 62 18.51 13.75 17.08
CA GLU A 62 18.20 15.02 17.76
C GLU A 62 18.14 16.19 16.78
N HIS A 63 18.94 16.14 15.73
CA HIS A 63 19.07 17.22 14.76
C HIS A 63 18.86 16.74 13.33
N ALA A 64 18.24 17.57 12.50
CA ALA A 64 18.18 17.31 11.07
C ALA A 64 19.48 17.78 10.40
N VAL A 65 20.12 16.88 9.66
CA VAL A 65 21.39 17.14 8.96
C VAL A 65 21.16 17.47 7.49
N VAL A 66 20.08 16.92 6.91
CA VAL A 66 19.65 17.18 5.54
C VAL A 66 18.20 17.59 5.56
N ALA A 67 17.87 18.63 4.79
CA ALA A 67 16.50 19.05 4.55
C ALA A 67 16.31 19.39 3.06
N GLU A 68 15.32 18.76 2.45
CA GLU A 68 14.96 18.92 1.04
C GLU A 68 13.48 19.31 0.93
N ASP A 69 13.14 20.09 -0.09
CA ASP A 69 11.76 20.46 -0.36
C ASP A 69 10.92 19.21 -0.69
N ALA A 70 9.76 19.08 -0.02
CA ALA A 70 8.91 17.89 -0.20
C ALA A 70 7.98 17.97 -1.41
N THR A 71 7.92 19.09 -2.15
CA THR A 71 6.94 19.32 -3.22
C THR A 71 7.05 18.26 -4.32
N ALA A 72 8.26 18.03 -4.84
CA ALA A 72 8.46 17.05 -5.91
C ALA A 72 8.05 15.63 -5.47
N TRP A 73 8.36 15.27 -4.22
CA TRP A 73 7.96 14.00 -3.64
C TRP A 73 6.44 13.89 -3.44
N VAL A 74 5.77 14.94 -2.99
CA VAL A 74 4.30 14.96 -2.88
C VAL A 74 3.67 14.82 -4.26
N MET A 75 4.19 15.49 -5.28
CA MET A 75 3.70 15.37 -6.65
C MET A 75 3.86 13.95 -7.19
N ASP A 76 5.01 13.31 -6.95
CA ASP A 76 5.24 11.90 -7.30
C ASP A 76 4.23 10.95 -6.63
N LEU A 77 3.88 11.18 -5.36
CA LEU A 77 2.83 10.41 -4.68
C LEU A 77 1.45 10.60 -5.31
N ILE A 78 1.12 11.84 -5.70
CA ILE A 78 -0.14 12.14 -6.36
C ILE A 78 -0.21 11.42 -7.71
N ASP A 79 0.84 11.51 -8.51
CA ASP A 79 0.90 10.88 -9.84
C ASP A 79 0.89 9.34 -9.75
N THR A 80 1.59 8.80 -8.75
CA THR A 80 1.69 7.35 -8.54
C THR A 80 0.40 6.76 -8.01
N PHE A 81 -0.24 7.38 -7.00
CA PHE A 81 -1.34 6.77 -6.27
C PHE A 81 -2.72 7.38 -6.52
N LEU A 82 -2.80 8.65 -6.91
CA LEU A 82 -4.08 9.37 -7.02
C LEU A 82 -4.47 9.66 -8.47
N ALA A 83 -3.52 9.76 -9.40
CA ALA A 83 -3.81 10.06 -10.80
C ALA A 83 -4.44 8.89 -11.58
N GLN A 84 -4.22 7.65 -11.13
CA GLN A 84 -4.72 6.45 -11.83
C GLN A 84 -6.22 6.18 -11.60
N GLY A 85 -6.89 6.96 -10.74
CA GLY A 85 -8.33 6.81 -10.47
C GLY A 85 -8.70 5.56 -9.66
N VAL A 86 -7.70 4.77 -9.24
CA VAL A 86 -7.90 3.61 -8.37
C VAL A 86 -7.99 4.09 -6.93
N THR A 87 -9.21 4.15 -6.42
CA THR A 87 -9.48 4.42 -5.01
C THR A 87 -9.35 3.14 -4.17
N PRO A 88 -9.11 3.23 -2.86
CA PRO A 88 -9.14 2.06 -1.97
C PRO A 88 -10.43 1.24 -2.12
N ARG A 89 -11.57 1.94 -2.28
CA ARG A 89 -12.87 1.32 -2.53
C ARG A 89 -12.92 0.52 -3.84
N THR A 90 -12.34 1.03 -4.91
CA THR A 90 -12.29 0.26 -6.17
C THR A 90 -11.40 -0.97 -6.04
N LEU A 91 -10.33 -0.91 -5.25
CA LEU A 91 -9.48 -2.06 -4.98
C LEU A 91 -10.22 -3.14 -4.18
N GLU A 92 -10.96 -2.74 -3.14
CA GLU A 92 -11.83 -3.65 -2.38
C GLU A 92 -12.87 -4.34 -3.28
N GLN A 93 -13.46 -3.59 -4.22
CA GLN A 93 -14.43 -4.13 -5.18
C GLN A 93 -13.81 -5.09 -6.21
N GLU A 94 -12.55 -4.89 -6.61
CA GLU A 94 -11.82 -5.84 -7.45
C GLU A 94 -11.54 -7.14 -6.69
N VAL A 95 -11.14 -7.05 -5.42
CA VAL A 95 -10.93 -8.22 -4.55
C VAL A 95 -12.22 -9.02 -4.37
N GLU A 96 -13.33 -8.34 -4.11
CA GLU A 96 -14.64 -9.00 -3.99
C GLU A 96 -15.05 -9.71 -5.29
N ARG A 97 -14.87 -9.06 -6.45
CA ARG A 97 -15.14 -9.67 -7.75
C ARG A 97 -14.26 -10.88 -8.03
N ALA A 98 -12.97 -10.81 -7.68
CA ALA A 98 -12.06 -11.94 -7.82
C ALA A 98 -12.51 -13.13 -6.96
N GLU A 99 -12.97 -12.88 -5.73
CA GLU A 99 -13.52 -13.91 -4.85
C GLU A 99 -14.83 -14.52 -5.40
N GLN A 100 -15.75 -13.70 -5.89
CA GLN A 100 -16.99 -14.17 -6.53
C GLN A 100 -16.69 -15.04 -7.76
N TRP A 101 -15.70 -14.65 -8.57
CA TRP A 101 -15.30 -15.43 -9.73
C TRP A 101 -14.67 -16.76 -9.31
N ARG A 102 -13.82 -16.77 -8.28
CA ARG A 102 -13.23 -18.00 -7.72
C ARG A 102 -14.28 -18.99 -7.25
N GLN A 103 -15.32 -18.51 -6.56
CA GLN A 103 -16.44 -19.35 -6.13
C GLN A 103 -17.20 -19.92 -7.32
N SER A 104 -17.48 -19.11 -8.34
CA SER A 104 -18.19 -19.54 -9.55
C SER A 104 -17.42 -20.63 -10.30
N LEU A 105 -16.10 -20.47 -10.46
CA LEU A 105 -15.23 -21.48 -11.07
C LEU A 105 -15.20 -22.78 -10.27
N THR A 106 -15.23 -22.70 -8.94
CA THR A 106 -15.26 -23.89 -8.08
C THR A 106 -16.56 -24.68 -8.27
N LEU A 107 -17.70 -23.99 -8.33
CA LEU A 107 -19.00 -24.62 -8.59
C LEU A 107 -19.05 -25.26 -9.99
N GLU A 108 -18.54 -24.57 -11.01
CA GLU A 108 -18.47 -25.11 -12.37
C GLU A 108 -17.59 -26.37 -12.44
N SER A 109 -16.43 -26.37 -11.78
CA SER A 109 -15.56 -27.55 -11.70
C SER A 109 -16.27 -28.75 -11.06
N GLN A 110 -16.98 -28.53 -9.94
CA GLN A 110 -17.73 -29.59 -9.26
C GLN A 110 -18.84 -30.18 -10.14
N GLU A 111 -19.53 -29.33 -10.90
CA GLU A 111 -20.57 -29.77 -11.83
C GLU A 111 -20.00 -30.59 -12.99
N VAL A 112 -18.82 -30.23 -13.50
CA VAL A 112 -18.10 -31.01 -14.51
C VAL A 112 -17.72 -32.39 -13.96
N ASP A 113 -17.15 -32.44 -12.76
CA ASP A 113 -16.76 -33.70 -12.10
C ASP A 113 -17.98 -34.61 -11.87
N ARG A 114 -19.12 -34.03 -11.44
CA ARG A 114 -20.39 -34.76 -11.29
C ARG A 114 -20.83 -35.38 -12.61
N ARG A 115 -20.82 -34.62 -13.70
CA ARG A 115 -21.23 -35.12 -15.02
C ARG A 115 -20.28 -36.20 -15.55
N ALA A 116 -18.97 -36.06 -15.30
CA ALA A 116 -18.00 -37.07 -15.67
C ALA A 116 -18.25 -38.39 -14.93
N LEU A 117 -18.58 -38.32 -13.64
CA LEU A 117 -18.93 -39.49 -12.83
C LEU A 117 -20.21 -40.16 -13.35
N GLU A 118 -21.27 -39.38 -13.63
CA GLU A 118 -22.53 -39.90 -14.19
C GLU A 118 -22.34 -40.56 -15.55
N ALA A 119 -21.52 -39.96 -16.42
CA ALA A 119 -21.20 -40.54 -17.73
C ALA A 119 -20.43 -41.86 -17.60
N THR A 120 -19.51 -41.95 -16.64
CA THR A 120 -18.75 -43.17 -16.34
C THR A 120 -19.68 -44.26 -15.82
N ALA A 121 -20.56 -43.94 -14.86
CA ALA A 121 -21.53 -44.88 -14.32
C ALA A 121 -22.48 -45.43 -15.39
N ARG A 122 -23.02 -44.57 -16.28
CA ARG A 122 -23.86 -45.01 -17.41
C ARG A 122 -23.12 -45.93 -18.37
N ARG A 123 -21.85 -45.66 -18.63
CA ARG A 123 -21.02 -46.51 -19.48
C ARG A 123 -20.84 -47.90 -18.86
N ASP A 124 -20.58 -47.96 -17.56
CA ASP A 124 -20.43 -49.22 -16.83
C ASP A 124 -21.73 -50.03 -16.84
N GLU A 125 -22.89 -49.39 -16.65
CA GLU A 125 -24.21 -50.03 -16.77
C GLU A 125 -24.45 -50.66 -18.15
N ILE A 126 -24.12 -49.94 -19.23
CA ILE A 126 -24.23 -50.46 -20.60
C ILE A 126 -23.34 -51.69 -20.79
N GLN A 127 -22.08 -51.65 -20.31
CA GLN A 127 -21.15 -52.78 -20.44
C GLN A 127 -21.63 -54.01 -19.67
N GLU A 128 -22.23 -53.86 -18.49
CA GLU A 128 -22.77 -54.98 -17.73
C GLU A 128 -24.02 -55.60 -18.38
N LEU A 129 -24.82 -54.80 -19.07
CA LEU A 129 -25.95 -55.29 -19.87
C LEU A 129 -25.49 -56.06 -21.11
N GLU A 130 -24.43 -55.61 -21.79
CA GLU A 130 -23.84 -56.29 -22.94
C GLU A 130 -23.17 -57.63 -22.58
N LYS A 131 -22.66 -57.77 -21.36
CA LYS A 131 -22.03 -59.02 -20.86
C LYS A 131 -23.05 -60.10 -20.45
N LYS A 132 -24.34 -59.77 -20.33
CA LYS A 132 -25.38 -60.79 -20.06
C LYS A 132 -25.81 -61.42 -21.39
N PRO A 133 -25.44 -62.69 -21.67
CA PRO A 133 -25.87 -63.36 -22.88
C PRO A 133 -27.38 -63.63 -22.83
N GLN A 134 -28.03 -63.58 -23.99
CA GLN A 134 -29.36 -64.16 -24.22
C GLN A 134 -29.31 -65.68 -24.13
#